data_AF-A0A6J1QX29-F1
#
_entry.id   AF-A0A6J1QX29-F1
#
_cell.length_a   1.000
_cell.length_b   1.000
_cell.length_c   1.000
_cell.angle_alpha   90.00
_cell.angle_beta   90.00
_cell.angle_gamma   90.00
#
_symmetry.space_group_name_H-M   'P 1'
#
loop_
_entity.id
_entity.type
_entity.pdbx_description
1 polymer ?
#
loop_
_entity_poly.entity_id
_entity_poly.type
_entity_poly.pdbx_seq_one_letter_code
_entity_poly.pdbx_strand_id
1 'polypeptide(L)'
;MNNDPIWQSASANQLDLARVVVERTVMARVYHNVLYLNEDGDVYRDQLFHGHINKLAKVVTSNHRDLRISKVYHYECPWSWAQAELAVISAYKTPRDKLQCVFCCATTIMNLFSMASERGIPAADDLTPVLVFRLIRRRCIDCSICIDSFYGNRLEGEEQYWWTQFCAAIELRQWINSFSRVSR
;
A
#
# COMPACT_ATOMS: atom_id res chain seq x y z
N MET A 1 -6.76 15.23 -24.94
CA MET A 1 -6.94 13.95 -25.65
C MET A 1 -8.28 13.91 -26.37
N ASN A 2 -9.44 14.02 -25.71
CA ASN A 2 -10.74 13.92 -26.41
C ASN A 2 -11.05 15.02 -27.44
N ASN A 3 -10.43 16.20 -27.32
CA ASN A 3 -10.67 17.33 -28.24
C ASN A 3 -9.61 17.46 -29.34
N ASP A 4 -8.62 16.56 -29.38
CA ASP A 4 -7.50 16.65 -30.31
C ASP A 4 -7.77 15.77 -31.54
N PRO A 5 -7.75 16.34 -32.77
CA PRO A 5 -8.05 15.60 -34.00
C PRO A 5 -7.14 14.38 -34.23
N ILE A 6 -5.92 14.39 -33.69
CA ILE A 6 -4.98 13.25 -33.80
C ILE A 6 -5.47 12.02 -33.03
N TRP A 7 -6.25 12.21 -31.97
CA TRP A 7 -6.70 11.15 -31.06
C TRP A 7 -8.13 10.66 -31.34
N GLN A 8 -8.83 11.26 -32.31
CA GLN A 8 -10.22 10.90 -32.64
C GLN A 8 -10.35 9.49 -33.25
N SER A 9 -9.30 8.99 -33.91
CA SER A 9 -9.27 7.63 -34.48
C SER A 9 -8.66 6.58 -33.54
N ALA A 10 -8.26 6.97 -32.33
CA ALA A 10 -7.64 6.06 -31.39
C ALA A 10 -8.68 5.20 -30.66
N SER A 11 -8.41 3.89 -30.54
CA SER A 11 -9.24 2.99 -29.73
C SER A 11 -9.16 3.34 -28.24
N ALA A 12 -10.17 2.92 -27.46
CA ALA A 12 -10.18 3.10 -26.02
C ALA A 12 -8.92 2.53 -25.34
N ASN A 13 -8.43 1.38 -25.81
CA ASN A 13 -7.19 0.76 -25.31
C ASN A 13 -5.96 1.61 -25.62
N GLN A 14 -5.85 2.17 -26.83
CA GLN A 14 -4.75 3.07 -27.19
C GLN A 14 -4.77 4.36 -26.37
N LEU A 15 -5.96 4.88 -26.07
CA LEU A 15 -6.12 6.05 -25.21
C LEU A 15 -5.71 5.76 -23.75
N ASP A 16 -6.03 4.57 -23.20
CA ASP A 16 -5.56 4.21 -21.86
C ASP A 16 -4.04 4.02 -21.83
N LEU A 17 -3.47 3.32 -22.82
CA LEU A 17 -2.01 3.19 -22.95
C LEU A 17 -1.30 4.54 -23.04
N ALA A 18 -1.85 5.47 -23.83
CA ALA A 18 -1.31 6.81 -23.95
C ALA A 18 -1.36 7.57 -22.61
N ARG A 19 -2.45 7.44 -21.84
CA ARG A 19 -2.53 8.04 -20.49
C ARG A 19 -1.48 7.45 -19.55
N VAL A 20 -1.29 6.12 -19.56
CA VAL A 20 -0.27 5.44 -18.73
C VAL A 20 1.13 5.95 -19.06
N VAL A 21 1.45 6.08 -20.35
CA VAL A 21 2.78 6.58 -20.79
C VAL A 21 2.99 8.04 -20.37
N VAL A 22 1.98 8.90 -20.54
CA VAL A 22 2.04 10.30 -20.10
C VAL A 22 2.23 10.39 -18.60
N GLU A 23 1.45 9.63 -17.82
CA GLU A 23 1.57 9.59 -16.36
C GLU A 23 2.97 9.16 -15.92
N ARG A 24 3.50 8.06 -16.48
CA ARG A 24 4.87 7.59 -16.20
C ARG A 24 5.92 8.65 -16.52
N THR A 25 5.76 9.35 -17.64
CA THR A 25 6.72 10.38 -18.08
C THR A 25 6.70 11.59 -17.17
N VAL A 26 5.51 12.05 -16.77
CA VAL A 26 5.35 13.19 -15.84
C VAL A 26 5.86 12.82 -14.46
N MET A 27 5.45 11.67 -13.93
CA MET A 27 5.89 11.19 -12.61
C MET A 27 7.40 10.99 -12.56
N ALA A 28 8.03 10.47 -13.61
CA ALA A 28 9.48 10.31 -13.64
C ALA A 28 10.24 11.63 -13.37
N ARG A 29 9.66 12.78 -13.73
CA ARG A 29 10.25 14.12 -13.55
C ARG A 29 9.81 14.78 -12.24
N VAL A 30 8.55 14.62 -11.86
CA VAL A 30 7.90 15.41 -10.81
C VAL A 30 7.93 14.69 -9.44
N TYR A 31 8.16 13.37 -9.42
CA TYR A 31 8.08 12.54 -8.20
C TYR A 31 8.94 13.05 -7.04
N HIS A 32 10.19 13.44 -7.30
CA HIS A 32 11.08 13.96 -6.26
C HIS A 32 10.52 15.25 -5.65
N ASN A 33 10.08 16.17 -6.50
CA ASN A 33 9.62 17.50 -6.09
C ASN A 33 8.29 17.44 -5.31
N VAL A 34 7.44 16.45 -5.57
CA VAL A 34 6.17 16.30 -4.85
C VAL A 34 6.36 15.68 -3.48
N LEU A 35 7.27 14.72 -3.37
CA LEU A 35 7.51 14.01 -2.11
C LEU A 35 8.44 14.77 -1.16
N TYR A 36 9.38 15.54 -1.70
CA TYR A 36 10.41 16.25 -0.94
C TYR A 36 10.30 17.77 -1.15
N LEU A 37 9.12 18.34 -0.92
CA LEU A 37 8.89 19.80 -1.04
C LEU A 37 9.76 20.58 -0.05
N ASN A 38 9.98 20.04 1.15
CA ASN A 38 10.79 20.65 2.19
C ASN A 38 12.19 20.01 2.31
N GLU A 39 12.62 19.27 1.27
CA GLU A 39 13.88 18.51 1.13
C GLU A 39 14.40 17.93 2.46
N ASP A 40 15.18 18.69 3.23
CA ASP A 40 15.74 18.32 4.53
C ASP A 40 14.68 17.89 5.57
N GLY A 41 13.54 18.59 5.62
CA GLY A 41 12.46 18.26 6.56
C GLY A 41 11.82 16.91 6.23
N ASP A 42 11.71 16.58 4.95
CA ASP A 42 11.10 15.35 4.45
C ASP A 42 12.05 14.17 4.61
N VAL A 43 13.34 14.38 4.32
CA VAL A 43 14.40 13.40 4.58
C VAL A 43 14.52 13.08 6.07
N TYR A 44 14.45 14.08 6.95
CA TYR A 44 14.49 13.84 8.40
C TYR A 44 13.27 13.08 8.90
N ARG A 45 12.06 13.42 8.39
CA ARG A 45 10.83 12.65 8.67
C ARG A 45 11.01 11.19 8.25
N ASP A 46 11.53 10.93 7.06
CA ASP A 46 11.76 9.57 6.55
C ASP A 46 12.74 8.76 7.39
N GLN A 47 13.80 9.40 7.88
CA GLN A 47 14.77 8.76 8.78
C GLN A 47 14.12 8.40 10.12
N LEU A 48 13.35 9.33 10.70
CA LEU A 48 12.64 9.12 11.95
C LEU A 48 11.61 7.98 11.82
N PHE A 49 10.83 7.98 10.74
CA PHE A 49 9.86 6.91 10.44
C PHE A 49 10.54 5.56 10.25
N HIS A 50 11.69 5.51 9.58
CA HIS A 50 12.44 4.27 9.39
C HIS A 50 12.99 3.73 10.71
N GLY A 51 13.50 4.60 11.58
CA GLY A 51 13.90 4.22 12.93
C GLY A 51 12.75 3.63 13.74
N HIS A 52 11.54 4.19 13.62
CA HIS A 52 10.34 3.68 14.28
C HIS A 52 9.89 2.33 13.73
N ILE A 53 9.82 2.21 12.41
CA ILE A 53 9.48 0.96 11.71
C ILE A 53 10.42 -0.17 12.15
N ASN A 54 11.72 0.09 12.20
CA ASN A 54 12.71 -0.90 12.61
C ASN A 54 12.59 -1.31 14.08
N LYS A 55 12.20 -0.39 14.97
CA LYS A 55 11.93 -0.71 16.38
C LYS A 55 10.64 -1.53 16.51
N LEU A 56 9.57 -1.13 15.83
CA LEU A 56 8.29 -1.82 15.87
C LEU A 56 8.38 -3.23 15.27
N ALA A 57 9.12 -3.40 14.17
CA ALA A 57 9.33 -4.69 13.52
C ALA A 57 10.06 -5.73 14.41
N LYS A 58 10.81 -5.28 15.43
CA LYS A 58 11.47 -6.15 16.42
C LYS A 58 10.53 -6.60 17.53
N VAL A 59 9.49 -5.83 17.83
CA VAL A 59 8.55 -6.11 18.94
C VAL A 59 7.30 -6.83 18.43
N VAL A 60 6.87 -6.53 17.19
CA VAL A 60 5.64 -7.09 16.63
C VAL A 60 5.92 -8.43 15.95
N THR A 61 5.57 -9.49 16.66
CA THR A 61 5.47 -10.87 16.15
C THR A 61 4.06 -11.15 15.62
N SER A 62 3.90 -12.16 14.77
CA SER A 62 2.58 -12.59 14.25
C SER A 62 1.58 -12.96 15.36
N ASN A 63 2.08 -13.37 16.54
CA ASN A 63 1.28 -13.67 17.73
C ASN A 63 0.98 -12.44 18.62
N HIS A 64 1.22 -11.21 18.16
CA HIS A 64 0.97 -10.02 18.98
C HIS A 64 -0.52 -9.89 19.32
N ARG A 65 -0.85 -9.72 20.61
CA ARG A 65 -2.23 -9.68 21.11
C ARG A 65 -3.07 -8.59 20.41
N ASP A 66 -2.46 -7.46 20.09
CA ASP A 66 -3.14 -6.32 19.48
C ASP A 66 -3.38 -6.49 17.97
N LEU A 67 -2.69 -7.42 17.30
CA LEU A 67 -2.95 -7.71 15.88
C LEU A 67 -4.21 -8.57 15.72
N ARG A 68 -4.57 -9.41 16.71
CA ARG A 68 -5.77 -10.28 16.66
C ARG A 68 -5.87 -11.16 15.40
N ILE A 69 -4.74 -11.61 14.84
CA ILE A 69 -4.73 -12.53 13.70
C ILE A 69 -5.24 -13.91 14.16
N SER A 70 -6.18 -14.50 13.40
CA SER A 70 -6.67 -15.84 13.69
C SER A 70 -5.58 -16.89 13.50
N LYS A 71 -5.50 -17.84 14.42
CA LYS A 71 -4.49 -18.92 14.40
C LYS A 71 -4.54 -19.76 13.12
N VAL A 72 -5.70 -19.85 12.46
CA VAL A 72 -5.87 -20.57 11.20
C VAL A 72 -4.95 -19.99 10.11
N TYR A 73 -4.78 -18.67 10.08
CA TYR A 73 -3.94 -17.99 9.09
C TYR A 73 -2.46 -17.97 9.47
N HIS A 74 -2.08 -18.43 10.67
CA HIS A 74 -0.67 -18.46 11.08
C HIS A 74 0.12 -19.52 10.31
N TYR A 75 -0.55 -20.50 9.69
CA TYR A 75 0.11 -21.51 8.86
C TYR A 75 0.83 -20.88 7.65
N GLU A 76 0.24 -19.85 7.06
CA GLU A 76 0.80 -19.13 5.91
C GLU A 76 1.78 -18.00 6.32
N CYS A 77 2.03 -17.80 7.62
CA CYS A 77 2.97 -16.79 8.11
C CYS A 77 4.40 -17.14 7.66
N PRO A 78 5.21 -16.18 7.16
CA PRO A 78 5.04 -14.72 7.18
C PRO A 78 4.39 -14.10 5.94
N TRP A 79 3.62 -14.86 5.16
CA TRP A 79 3.00 -14.46 3.89
C TRP A 79 4.04 -13.91 2.91
N SER A 80 5.03 -14.75 2.56
CA SER A 80 6.19 -14.40 1.72
C SER A 80 5.82 -13.90 0.32
N TRP A 81 4.71 -14.35 -0.23
CA TRP A 81 4.19 -13.90 -1.53
C TRP A 81 3.67 -12.47 -1.46
N ALA A 82 2.81 -12.16 -0.49
CA ALA A 82 2.35 -10.80 -0.22
C ALA A 82 3.52 -9.86 0.15
N GLN A 83 4.56 -10.41 0.76
CA GLN A 83 5.81 -9.69 1.02
C GLN A 83 6.52 -9.22 -0.24
N ALA A 84 6.57 -10.06 -1.28
CA ALA A 84 7.22 -9.72 -2.53
C ALA A 84 6.48 -8.58 -3.25
N GLU A 85 5.16 -8.62 -3.29
CA GLU A 85 4.31 -7.58 -3.91
C GLU A 85 4.53 -6.21 -3.25
N LEU A 86 4.57 -6.16 -1.92
CA LEU A 86 4.85 -4.90 -1.21
C LEU A 86 6.33 -4.53 -1.16
N ALA A 87 7.26 -5.41 -1.58
CA ALA A 87 8.68 -5.08 -1.65
C ALA A 87 8.99 -4.11 -2.80
N VAL A 88 8.23 -4.21 -3.90
CA VAL A 88 8.45 -3.43 -5.12
C VAL A 88 7.73 -2.08 -5.12
N ILE A 89 6.80 -1.84 -4.18
CA ILE A 89 5.99 -0.60 -4.12
C ILE A 89 6.84 0.68 -4.05
N SER A 90 8.00 0.64 -3.38
CA SER A 90 8.91 1.78 -3.27
C SER A 90 9.73 2.02 -4.54
N ALA A 91 9.85 1.03 -5.42
CA ALA A 91 10.53 1.17 -6.71
C ALA A 91 9.65 1.87 -7.75
N TYR A 92 8.32 1.70 -7.67
CA TYR A 92 7.38 2.36 -8.57
C TYR A 92 7.23 3.84 -8.23
N LYS A 93 7.23 4.71 -9.25
CA LYS A 93 7.04 6.16 -9.11
C LYS A 93 5.62 6.62 -9.41
N THR A 94 4.89 5.87 -10.22
CA THR A 94 3.51 6.22 -10.58
C THR A 94 2.51 5.72 -9.53
N PRO A 95 1.48 6.52 -9.23
CA PRO A 95 0.43 6.12 -8.30
C PRO A 95 -0.33 4.88 -8.80
N ARG A 96 -0.59 4.73 -10.11
CA ARG A 96 -1.25 3.52 -10.65
C ARG A 96 -0.45 2.24 -10.37
N ASP A 97 0.85 2.22 -10.65
CA ASP A 97 1.70 1.04 -10.38
C ASP A 97 1.81 0.75 -8.87
N LYS A 98 1.84 1.78 -8.01
CA LYS A 98 1.81 1.60 -6.54
C LYS A 98 0.48 1.01 -6.06
N LEU A 99 -0.64 1.49 -6.59
CA LEU A 99 -1.97 0.97 -6.30
C LEU A 99 -2.09 -0.50 -6.73
N GLN A 100 -1.54 -0.85 -7.90
CA GLN A 100 -1.51 -2.23 -8.37
C GLN A 100 -0.75 -3.15 -7.42
N CYS A 101 0.35 -2.69 -6.81
CA CYS A 101 1.07 -3.48 -5.80
C CYS A 101 0.20 -3.76 -4.57
N VAL A 102 -0.59 -2.77 -4.14
CA VAL A 102 -1.54 -2.93 -3.02
C VAL A 102 -2.63 -3.93 -3.38
N PHE A 103 -3.19 -3.82 -4.60
CA PHE A 103 -4.20 -4.74 -5.11
C PHE A 103 -3.67 -6.18 -5.20
N CYS A 104 -2.50 -6.38 -5.80
CA CYS A 104 -1.84 -7.69 -5.88
C CYS A 104 -1.54 -8.26 -4.49
N CYS A 105 -1.12 -7.41 -3.54
CA CYS A 105 -0.91 -7.85 -2.16
C CYS A 105 -2.21 -8.30 -1.49
N ALA A 106 -3.29 -7.50 -1.58
CA ALA A 106 -4.57 -7.80 -0.96
C ALA A 106 -5.18 -9.09 -1.53
N THR A 107 -5.21 -9.22 -2.85
CA THR A 107 -5.71 -10.42 -3.53
C THR A 107 -4.86 -11.66 -3.21
N THR A 108 -3.54 -11.53 -3.12
CA THR A 108 -2.66 -12.62 -2.70
C THR A 108 -2.98 -13.08 -1.28
N ILE A 109 -3.19 -12.15 -0.34
CA ILE A 109 -3.57 -12.51 1.04
C ILE A 109 -4.94 -13.19 1.08
N MET A 110 -5.92 -12.67 0.33
CA MET A 110 -7.24 -13.28 0.25
C MET A 110 -7.18 -14.71 -0.30
N ASN A 111 -6.37 -14.95 -1.34
CA ASN A 111 -6.15 -16.29 -1.87
C ASN A 111 -5.51 -17.22 -0.83
N LEU A 112 -4.53 -16.74 -0.06
CA LEU A 112 -3.91 -17.50 1.03
C LEU A 112 -4.94 -17.85 2.12
N PHE A 113 -5.85 -16.92 2.45
CA PHE A 113 -6.92 -17.19 3.38
C PHE A 113 -7.94 -18.20 2.86
N SER A 114 -8.31 -18.11 1.58
CA SER A 114 -9.20 -19.10 0.94
C SER A 114 -8.59 -20.49 0.90
N MET A 115 -7.26 -20.63 0.82
CA MET A 115 -6.59 -21.92 0.93
C MET A 115 -6.50 -22.43 2.37
N ALA A 116 -6.28 -21.54 3.33
CA ALA A 116 -6.17 -21.89 4.75
C ALA A 116 -7.54 -22.17 5.42
N SER A 117 -8.63 -21.65 4.86
CA SER A 117 -9.98 -21.74 5.40
C SER A 117 -10.81 -22.79 4.65
N GLU A 118 -11.10 -23.91 5.29
CA GLU A 118 -11.92 -24.98 4.69
C GLU A 118 -13.42 -24.62 4.56
N ARG A 119 -13.92 -23.62 5.31
CA ARG A 119 -15.36 -23.30 5.41
C ARG A 119 -15.73 -21.82 5.55
N GLY A 120 -14.79 -20.92 5.80
CA GLY A 120 -15.05 -19.50 6.03
C GLY A 120 -14.65 -18.63 4.85
N ILE A 121 -15.53 -17.74 4.42
CA ILE A 121 -15.18 -16.66 3.48
C ILE A 121 -14.34 -15.65 4.25
N PRO A 122 -13.08 -15.38 3.85
CA PRO A 122 -12.26 -14.38 4.53
C PRO A 122 -12.92 -13.01 4.51
N ALA A 123 -12.96 -12.34 5.65
CA ALA A 123 -13.56 -11.02 5.81
C ALA A 123 -12.48 -9.91 5.87
N ALA A 124 -12.91 -8.65 5.74
CA ALA A 124 -12.05 -7.47 5.89
C ALA A 124 -11.32 -7.44 7.25
N ASP A 125 -11.98 -7.97 8.29
CA ASP A 125 -11.48 -8.04 9.66
C ASP A 125 -10.32 -9.04 9.81
N ASP A 126 -10.24 -10.04 8.93
CA ASP A 126 -9.11 -10.97 8.86
C ASP A 126 -7.92 -10.37 8.09
N LEU A 127 -8.22 -9.58 7.07
CA LEU A 127 -7.21 -8.98 6.18
C LEU A 127 -6.46 -7.82 6.84
N THR A 128 -7.17 -6.93 7.51
CA THR A 128 -6.60 -5.70 8.09
C THR A 128 -5.42 -5.99 9.03
N PRO A 129 -5.52 -6.91 10.00
CA PRO A 129 -4.39 -7.35 10.81
C PRO A 129 -3.15 -7.83 10.05
N VAL A 130 -3.35 -8.64 9.02
CA VAL A 130 -2.25 -9.21 8.23
C VAL A 130 -1.61 -8.12 7.38
N LEU A 131 -2.40 -7.21 6.80
CA LEU A 131 -1.91 -6.01 6.14
C LEU A 131 -1.09 -5.13 7.09
N VAL A 132 -1.57 -4.88 8.32
CA VAL A 132 -0.83 -4.10 9.33
C VAL A 132 0.50 -4.78 9.65
N PHE A 133 0.50 -6.08 9.94
CA PHE A 133 1.73 -6.84 10.22
C PHE A 133 2.75 -6.75 9.08
N ARG A 134 2.26 -6.78 7.83
CA ARG A 134 3.06 -6.69 6.62
C ARG A 134 3.59 -5.27 6.38
N LEU A 135 2.76 -4.26 6.65
CA LEU A 135 3.07 -2.84 6.52
C LEU A 135 3.98 -2.32 7.64
N ILE A 136 4.05 -2.98 8.79
CA ILE A 136 4.97 -2.62 9.88
C ILE A 136 6.42 -2.59 9.41
N ARG A 137 6.79 -3.39 8.41
CA ARG A 137 8.17 -3.50 7.89
C ARG A 137 8.47 -2.59 6.70
N ARG A 138 7.54 -1.72 6.27
CA ARG A 138 7.68 -0.96 5.01
C ARG A 138 7.33 0.52 5.15
N ARG A 139 8.03 1.33 4.35
CA ARG A 139 7.71 2.75 4.14
C ARG A 139 6.56 2.83 3.14
N CYS A 140 5.37 3.19 3.62
CA CYS A 140 4.16 3.30 2.80
C CYS A 140 3.49 4.67 2.88
N ILE A 141 4.06 5.61 3.65
CA ILE A 141 3.53 6.98 3.79
C ILE A 141 3.70 7.75 2.47
N ASP A 142 4.83 7.57 1.80
CA ASP A 142 5.09 8.17 0.48
C ASP A 142 4.12 7.65 -0.58
N CYS A 143 3.63 6.41 -0.41
CA CYS A 143 2.65 5.82 -1.30
C CYS A 143 1.26 6.41 -1.08
N SER A 144 0.86 6.65 0.18
CA SER A 144 -0.42 7.30 0.47
C SER A 144 -0.45 8.75 -0.01
N ILE A 145 0.63 9.51 0.22
CA ILE A 145 0.72 10.91 -0.24
C ILE A 145 0.70 10.98 -1.77
N CYS A 146 1.44 10.10 -2.45
CA CYS A 146 1.49 10.05 -3.91
C CYS A 146 0.12 9.70 -4.52
N ILE A 147 -0.58 8.71 -3.98
CA ILE A 147 -1.88 8.27 -4.51
C ILE A 147 -2.97 9.29 -4.18
N ASP A 148 -3.00 9.84 -2.98
CA ASP A 148 -4.01 10.84 -2.59
C ASP A 148 -3.87 12.12 -3.42
N SER A 149 -2.64 12.60 -3.63
CA SER A 149 -2.37 13.83 -4.39
C SER A 149 -2.65 13.71 -5.89
N PHE A 150 -2.51 12.52 -6.48
CA PHE A 150 -2.58 12.35 -7.95
C PHE A 150 -3.70 11.46 -8.45
N TYR A 151 -4.27 10.63 -7.60
CA TYR A 151 -5.16 9.54 -7.99
C TYR A 151 -6.41 9.42 -7.12
N GLY A 152 -6.52 10.18 -6.01
CA GLY A 152 -7.65 10.10 -5.08
C GLY A 152 -9.03 10.24 -5.74
N ASN A 153 -9.19 11.17 -6.68
CA ASN A 153 -10.46 11.40 -7.38
C ASN A 153 -10.76 10.39 -8.51
N ARG A 154 -9.86 9.43 -8.78
CA ARG A 154 -9.99 8.45 -9.87
C ARG A 154 -10.15 7.01 -9.36
N LEU A 155 -10.14 6.82 -8.04
CA LEU A 155 -10.35 5.53 -7.42
C LEU A 155 -11.84 5.23 -7.36
N GLU A 156 -12.28 4.17 -8.05
CA GLU A 156 -13.67 3.72 -8.07
C GLU A 156 -13.74 2.20 -7.85
N GLY A 157 -14.85 1.73 -7.29
CA GLY A 157 -15.15 0.30 -7.16
C GLY A 157 -14.18 -0.46 -6.25
N GLU A 158 -13.68 -1.59 -6.76
CA GLU A 158 -12.85 -2.53 -5.99
C GLU A 158 -11.48 -1.92 -5.61
N GLU A 159 -10.88 -1.13 -6.51
CA GLU A 159 -9.61 -0.45 -6.25
C GLU A 159 -9.71 0.51 -5.05
N GLN A 160 -10.82 1.25 -4.97
CA GLN A 160 -11.10 2.16 -3.85
C GLN A 160 -11.27 1.39 -2.53
N TYR A 161 -11.94 0.23 -2.58
CA TYR A 161 -12.12 -0.62 -1.40
C TYR A 161 -10.78 -1.10 -0.85
N TRP A 162 -9.93 -1.70 -1.68
CA TRP A 162 -8.62 -2.18 -1.26
C TRP A 162 -7.70 -1.05 -0.80
N TRP A 163 -7.77 0.10 -1.46
CA TRP A 163 -7.05 1.30 -1.03
C TRP A 163 -7.49 1.78 0.35
N THR A 164 -8.79 1.78 0.63
CA THR A 164 -9.34 2.18 1.93
C THR A 164 -8.86 1.23 3.04
N GLN A 165 -8.86 -0.08 2.80
CA GLN A 165 -8.32 -1.07 3.74
C GLN A 165 -6.82 -0.85 4.00
N PHE A 166 -6.07 -0.50 2.95
CA PHE A 166 -4.65 -0.18 3.06
C PHE A 166 -4.38 1.09 3.88
N CYS A 167 -5.15 2.15 3.65
CA CYS A 167 -5.07 3.39 4.44
C CYS A 167 -5.41 3.14 5.92
N ALA A 168 -6.49 2.41 6.19
CA ALA A 168 -6.87 2.02 7.56
C ALA A 168 -5.75 1.23 8.25
N ALA A 169 -5.09 0.30 7.54
CA ALA A 169 -3.95 -0.44 8.07
C ALA A 169 -2.73 0.45 8.36
N ILE A 170 -2.48 1.48 7.54
CA ILE A 170 -1.43 2.48 7.80
C ILE A 170 -1.73 3.28 9.06
N GLU A 171 -2.97 3.75 9.23
CA GLU A 171 -3.40 4.51 10.41
C GLU A 171 -3.33 3.67 11.68
N LEU A 172 -3.82 2.43 11.64
CA LEU A 172 -3.78 1.52 12.78
C LEU A 172 -2.33 1.22 13.20
N ARG A 173 -1.42 1.07 12.24
CA ARG A 173 0.03 0.96 12.52
C ARG A 173 0.57 2.19 13.25
N GLN A 174 0.16 3.40 12.86
CA GLN A 174 0.58 4.63 13.55
C GLN A 174 0.02 4.69 14.97
N TRP A 175 -1.22 4.26 15.16
CA TRP A 175 -1.87 4.20 16.47
C TRP A 175 -1.16 3.23 17.42
N ILE A 176 -0.82 2.01 16.96
CA ILE A 176 -0.03 1.03 17.74
C ILE A 176 1.32 1.61 18.16
N ASN A 177 1.99 2.33 17.26
CA ASN A 177 3.26 2.99 17.57
C ASN A 177 3.09 4.07 18.66
N SER A 178 2.01 4.86 18.60
CA SER A 178 1.71 5.89 19.61
C SER A 178 1.51 5.26 21.01
N PHE A 179 0.73 4.18 21.11
CA PHE A 179 0.50 3.49 22.39
C PHE A 179 1.76 2.83 22.97
N SER A 180 2.62 2.28 22.11
CA SER A 180 3.90 1.70 22.55
C SER A 180 4.85 2.72 23.19
N ARG A 181 4.67 4.02 22.89
CA ARG A 181 5.44 5.13 23.46
C ARG A 181 4.89 5.64 24.79
N VAL A 182 3.60 5.47 25.05
CA VAL A 182 2.94 5.91 26.31
C VAL A 182 3.07 4.84 27.41
N SER A 183 3.40 3.61 27.04
CA SER A 183 3.52 2.47 27.95
C SER A 183 4.94 2.27 28.52
N ARG A 184 5.81 3.27 28.41
CA ARG A 184 7.17 3.33 29.00
C ARG A 184 7.33 4.64 29.75
#